data_AF-A0A7V8YQF8-F1
#
_entry.id   AF-A0A7V8YQF8-F1
#
_cell.length_a   1.000
_cell.length_b   1.000
_cell.length_c   1.000
_cell.angle_alpha   90.00
_cell.angle_beta   90.00
_cell.angle_gamma   90.00
#
_symmetry.space_group_name_H-M   'P 1'
#
loop_
_entity.id
_entity.type
_entity.pdbx_description
1 polymer ?
#
loop_
_entity_poly.entity_id
_entity_poly.type
_entity_poly.pdbx_seq_one_letter_code
_entity_poly.pdbx_strand_id
1 'polypeptide(L)'
;MGALVLVASASSFVPAGAAPDPDPKSEEQLEAAIGEVSQEELALLVEVEDVRARRSVLDARSRDLEAQIADAAARAQRAEVEVARIDAELTPFVQEIARLEVEIADSRQNFDDAAAALYRDAGSTNILSLLAYADDPRSLVAGDRYLHQVSFDAEEEADRIDELKDDVDAAREQLEAQRRLADEARAAAKQERADVQRLRDEAEPARAAAEA
;
A
#
# COMPACT_ATOMS: atom_id res chain seq x y z
N MET A 1 39.95 13.74 1.25
CA MET A 1 41.25 14.32 0.85
C MET A 1 41.84 15.03 2.06
N GLY A 2 42.64 14.32 2.86
CA GLY A 2 43.19 14.83 4.13
C GLY A 2 44.59 15.41 3.92
N ALA A 3 44.80 16.63 4.40
CA ALA A 3 46.04 17.38 4.30
C ALA A 3 47.13 16.77 5.20
N LEU A 4 48.27 16.45 4.58
CA LEU A 4 49.49 15.95 5.20
C LEU A 4 50.24 17.14 5.80
N VAL A 5 50.26 17.30 7.13
CA VAL A 5 51.04 18.35 7.80
C VAL A 5 52.45 17.81 8.06
N LEU A 6 53.41 18.36 7.32
CA LEU A 6 54.83 18.07 7.36
C LEU A 6 55.47 18.95 8.45
N VAL A 7 55.83 18.38 9.60
CA VAL A 7 56.55 19.09 10.66
C VAL A 7 58.05 18.99 10.40
N ALA A 8 58.67 20.14 10.13
CA ALA A 8 60.10 20.29 9.88
C ALA A 8 60.88 20.32 11.20
N SER A 9 61.84 19.39 11.35
CA SER A 9 62.74 19.30 12.50
C SER A 9 63.93 20.25 12.31
N ALA A 10 64.01 21.32 13.09
CA ALA A 10 65.18 22.19 13.18
C ALA A 10 66.08 21.71 14.35
N SER A 11 67.28 21.23 14.03
CA SER A 11 68.29 20.80 15.00
C SER A 11 69.21 21.95 15.39
N SER A 12 69.05 22.47 16.61
CA SER A 12 69.92 23.49 17.20
C SER A 12 70.98 22.83 18.08
N PHE A 13 72.26 22.97 17.72
CA PHE A 13 73.40 22.59 18.57
C PHE A 13 73.64 23.66 19.66
N VAL A 14 73.64 23.27 20.93
CA VAL A 14 73.95 24.13 22.08
C VAL A 14 75.21 23.62 22.80
N PRO A 15 76.18 24.48 23.19
CA PRO A 15 77.41 24.07 23.86
C PRO A 15 77.19 23.66 25.32
N ALA A 16 77.92 22.62 25.75
CA ALA A 16 77.88 22.06 27.09
C ALA A 16 78.57 23.00 28.12
N GLY A 17 77.77 23.81 28.80
CA GLY A 17 78.14 24.43 30.08
C GLY A 17 77.70 23.55 31.24
N ALA A 18 78.57 23.33 32.23
CA ALA A 18 78.29 22.55 33.42
C ALA A 18 77.06 23.12 34.16
N ALA A 19 75.98 22.35 34.20
CA ALA A 19 74.79 22.68 34.96
C ALA A 19 75.07 22.55 36.48
N PRO A 20 74.54 23.44 37.33
CA PRO A 20 74.54 23.25 38.77
C PRO A 20 73.79 21.95 39.13
N ASP A 21 74.26 21.25 40.18
CA ASP A 21 73.61 20.05 40.70
C ASP A 21 72.11 20.34 40.91
N PRO A 22 71.20 19.48 40.40
CA PRO A 22 69.76 19.66 40.59
C PRO A 22 69.47 19.65 42.10
N ASP A 23 68.72 20.66 42.55
CA ASP A 23 68.27 20.74 43.95
C ASP A 23 67.38 19.51 44.22
N PRO A 24 67.66 18.65 45.20
CA PRO A 24 66.91 17.41 45.45
C PRO A 24 65.41 17.65 45.69
N LYS A 25 65.03 18.86 46.15
CA LYS A 25 63.61 19.25 46.25
C LYS A 25 62.90 19.41 44.91
N SER A 26 63.64 19.67 43.83
CA SER A 26 63.10 19.78 42.48
C SER A 26 62.86 18.42 41.82
N GLU A 27 63.63 17.39 42.18
CA GLU A 27 63.46 16.02 41.68
C GLU A 27 62.19 15.37 42.25
N GLU A 28 61.98 15.45 43.57
CA GLU A 28 60.75 14.95 44.22
C GLU A 28 59.48 15.60 43.66
N GLN A 29 59.53 16.90 43.34
CA GLN A 29 58.41 17.62 42.72
C GLN A 29 58.12 17.14 41.29
N LEU A 30 59.18 16.81 40.53
CA LEU A 30 59.06 16.32 39.16
C LEU A 30 58.50 14.90 39.13
N GLU A 31 58.96 14.03 40.04
CA GLU A 31 58.41 12.68 40.22
C GLU A 31 56.93 12.72 40.62
N ALA A 32 56.56 13.61 41.54
CA ALA A 32 55.16 13.80 41.92
C ALA A 32 54.29 14.27 40.74
N ALA A 33 54.77 15.26 39.96
CA ALA A 33 54.06 15.76 38.78
C ALA A 33 53.93 14.70 37.67
N ILE A 34 54.98 13.90 37.42
CA ILE A 34 54.92 12.77 36.49
C ILE A 34 53.91 11.72 36.97
N GLY A 35 53.88 11.44 38.28
CA GLY A 35 52.92 10.52 38.89
C GLY A 35 51.47 10.97 38.71
N GLU A 36 51.19 12.26 38.90
CA GLU A 36 49.87 12.86 38.69
C GLU A 36 49.45 12.80 37.21
N VAL A 37 50.31 13.23 36.29
CA VAL A 37 50.06 13.17 34.85
C VAL A 37 49.84 11.74 34.36
N SER A 38 50.59 10.77 34.90
CA SER A 38 50.41 9.35 34.55
C SER A 38 49.04 8.81 35.02
N GLN A 39 48.54 9.26 36.17
CA GLN A 39 47.20 8.89 36.64
C GLN A 39 46.10 9.51 35.78
N GLU A 40 46.27 10.79 35.39
CA GLU A 40 45.36 11.45 34.45
C GLU A 40 45.36 10.77 33.08
N GLU A 41 46.54 10.39 32.55
CA GLU A 41 46.64 9.65 31.28
C GLU A 41 45.90 8.31 31.35
N LEU A 42 46.08 7.55 32.43
CA LEU A 42 45.35 6.29 32.63
C LEU A 42 43.84 6.51 32.73
N ALA A 43 43.38 7.55 33.42
CA ALA A 43 41.96 7.89 33.51
C ALA A 43 41.37 8.27 32.14
N LEU A 44 42.09 9.07 31.36
CA LEU A 44 41.70 9.45 30.00
C LEU A 44 41.67 8.24 29.05
N LEU A 45 42.61 7.30 29.18
CA LEU A 45 42.60 6.07 28.39
C LEU A 45 41.36 5.21 28.69
N VAL A 46 40.99 5.06 29.96
CA VAL A 46 39.75 4.38 30.36
C VAL A 46 38.52 5.08 29.78
N GLU A 47 38.47 6.41 29.84
CA GLU A 47 37.36 7.19 29.25
C GLU A 47 37.27 6.99 27.73
N VAL A 48 38.40 6.99 27.02
CA VAL A 48 38.43 6.72 25.57
C VAL A 48 37.95 5.31 25.24
N GLU A 49 38.35 4.30 26.02
CA GLU A 49 37.87 2.93 25.85
C GLU A 49 36.36 2.81 26.09
N ASP A 50 35.84 3.46 27.13
CA ASP A 50 34.41 3.53 27.44
C ASP A 50 33.62 4.20 26.31
N VAL A 51 34.12 5.32 25.78
CA VAL A 51 33.50 6.02 24.64
C VAL A 51 33.50 5.13 23.39
N ARG A 52 34.60 4.43 23.09
CA ARG A 52 34.68 3.49 21.97
C ARG A 52 33.70 2.33 22.12
N ALA A 53 33.57 1.78 23.32
CA ALA A 53 32.60 0.72 23.61
C ALA A 53 31.16 1.21 23.40
N ARG A 54 30.81 2.39 23.94
CA ARG A 54 29.50 3.02 23.75
C ARG A 54 29.20 3.27 22.26
N ARG A 55 30.17 3.79 21.52
CA ARG A 55 30.03 4.01 20.06
C ARG A 55 29.77 2.72 19.30
N SER A 56 30.52 1.64 19.60
CA SER A 56 30.30 0.35 18.96
C SER A 56 28.89 -0.21 19.21
N VAL A 57 28.32 0.01 20.39
CA VAL A 57 26.94 -0.39 20.71
C VAL A 57 25.93 0.45 19.93
N LEU A 58 26.13 1.77 19.85
CA LEU A 58 25.28 2.67 19.05
C LEU A 58 25.32 2.33 17.55
N ASP A 59 26.50 2.05 17.00
CA ASP A 59 26.66 1.63 15.59
C ASP A 59 25.91 0.33 15.30
N ALA A 60 25.99 -0.65 16.20
CA ALA A 60 25.25 -1.91 16.06
C ALA A 60 23.73 -1.67 16.08
N ARG A 61 23.25 -0.82 17.00
CA ARG A 61 21.83 -0.45 17.08
C ARG A 61 21.36 0.31 15.85
N SER A 62 22.17 1.22 15.30
CA SER A 62 21.85 1.95 14.07
C SER A 62 21.68 1.00 12.89
N ARG A 63 22.57 0.02 12.71
CA ARG A 63 22.47 -0.98 11.65
C ARG A 63 21.24 -1.87 11.79
N ASP A 64 20.89 -2.25 13.02
CA ASP A 64 19.68 -3.03 13.29
C ASP A 64 18.42 -2.25 12.92
N LEU A 65 18.31 -0.98 13.33
CA LEU A 65 17.19 -0.10 12.93
C LEU A 65 17.13 0.11 11.42
N GLU A 66 18.26 0.26 10.74
CA GLU A 66 18.31 0.35 9.28
C GLU A 66 17.78 -0.91 8.59
N ALA A 67 18.12 -2.09 9.11
CA ALA A 67 17.59 -3.35 8.60
C ALA A 67 16.08 -3.45 8.81
N GLN A 68 15.57 -3.05 9.99
CA GLN A 68 14.14 -3.02 10.28
C GLN A 68 13.39 -2.03 9.36
N ILE A 69 13.96 -0.84 9.11
CA ILE A 69 13.41 0.16 8.18
C ILE A 69 13.35 -0.41 6.75
N ALA A 70 14.41 -1.07 6.29
CA ALA A 70 14.46 -1.65 4.95
C ALA A 70 13.41 -2.75 4.76
N ASP A 71 13.26 -3.63 5.74
CA ASP A 71 12.26 -4.71 5.73
C ASP A 71 10.82 -4.15 5.76
N ALA A 72 10.54 -3.19 6.65
CA ALA A 72 9.24 -2.52 6.72
C ALA A 72 8.91 -1.76 5.41
N ALA A 73 9.89 -1.09 4.81
CA ALA A 73 9.72 -0.43 3.52
C ALA A 73 9.39 -1.43 2.40
N ALA A 74 10.03 -2.61 2.40
CA ALA A 74 9.72 -3.67 1.45
C ALA A 74 8.31 -4.25 1.65
N ARG A 75 7.84 -4.40 2.89
CA ARG A 75 6.45 -4.77 3.20
C ARG A 75 5.46 -3.72 2.69
N ALA A 76 5.72 -2.44 2.95
CA ALA A 76 4.88 -1.34 2.46
C ALA A 76 4.77 -1.35 0.93
N GLN A 77 5.90 -1.52 0.22
CA GLN A 77 5.91 -1.59 -1.24
C GLN A 77 5.08 -2.78 -1.77
N ARG A 78 5.23 -3.97 -1.17
CA ARG A 78 4.42 -5.14 -1.54
C ARG A 78 2.93 -4.89 -1.32
N ALA A 79 2.56 -4.26 -0.21
CA ALA A 79 1.17 -3.91 0.07
C ALA A 79 0.62 -2.90 -0.97
N GLU A 80 1.41 -1.92 -1.40
CA GLU A 80 0.99 -0.96 -2.44
C GLU A 80 0.77 -1.62 -3.81
N VAL A 81 1.65 -2.55 -4.20
CA VAL A 81 1.47 -3.33 -5.43
C VAL A 81 0.19 -4.16 -5.37
N GLU A 82 -0.09 -4.76 -4.21
CA GLU A 82 -1.31 -5.55 -4.02
C GLU A 82 -2.57 -4.69 -4.09
N VAL A 83 -2.56 -3.50 -3.48
CA VAL A 83 -3.66 -2.52 -3.63
C VAL A 83 -3.88 -2.17 -5.10
N ALA A 84 -2.81 -1.87 -5.84
CA ALA A 84 -2.91 -1.54 -7.27
C ALA A 84 -3.45 -2.71 -8.11
N ARG A 85 -3.07 -3.95 -7.77
CA ARG A 85 -3.59 -5.18 -8.40
C ARG A 85 -5.11 -5.31 -8.15
N ILE A 86 -5.54 -5.20 -6.90
CA ILE A 86 -6.96 -5.29 -6.53
C ILE A 86 -7.78 -4.17 -7.20
N ASP A 87 -7.26 -2.95 -7.24
CA ASP A 87 -7.94 -1.83 -7.92
C ASP A 87 -8.10 -2.07 -9.43
N ALA A 88 -7.10 -2.68 -10.07
CA ALA A 88 -7.21 -3.11 -11.46
C ALA A 88 -8.28 -4.20 -11.65
N GLU A 89 -8.39 -5.13 -10.70
CA GLU A 89 -9.40 -6.20 -10.70
C GLU A 89 -10.83 -5.70 -10.43
N LEU A 90 -11.01 -4.57 -9.74
CA LEU A 90 -12.33 -3.96 -9.52
C LEU A 90 -12.94 -3.38 -10.81
N THR A 91 -12.10 -2.89 -11.73
CA THR A 91 -12.54 -2.23 -12.97
C THR A 91 -13.46 -3.11 -13.83
N PRO A 92 -13.13 -4.37 -14.16
CA PRO A 92 -14.02 -5.22 -14.96
C PRO A 92 -15.37 -5.49 -14.29
N PHE A 93 -15.45 -5.61 -12.95
CA PHE A 93 -16.73 -5.79 -12.26
C PHE A 93 -17.66 -4.59 -12.42
N VAL A 94 -17.11 -3.37 -12.32
CA VAL A 94 -17.90 -2.14 -12.55
C VAL A 94 -18.41 -2.08 -13.99
N GLN A 95 -17.58 -2.50 -14.96
CA GLN A 95 -17.97 -2.57 -16.36
C GLN A 95 -19.03 -3.64 -16.60
N GLU A 96 -18.91 -4.80 -15.96
CA GLU A 96 -19.87 -5.90 -16.07
C GLU A 96 -21.24 -5.49 -15.53
N ILE A 97 -21.29 -4.88 -14.33
CA ILE A 97 -22.55 -4.35 -13.76
C ILE A 97 -23.17 -3.34 -14.73
N ALA A 98 -22.39 -2.40 -15.27
CA ALA A 98 -22.90 -1.42 -16.22
C ALA A 98 -23.42 -2.06 -17.51
N ARG A 99 -22.76 -3.13 -18.00
CA ARG A 99 -23.23 -3.91 -19.17
C ARG A 99 -24.56 -4.58 -18.87
N LEU A 100 -24.66 -5.29 -17.75
CA LEU A 100 -25.88 -5.99 -17.33
C LEU A 100 -27.04 -5.02 -17.10
N GLU A 101 -26.78 -3.84 -16.51
CA GLU A 101 -27.82 -2.81 -16.35
C GLU A 101 -28.37 -2.29 -17.69
N VAL A 102 -27.52 -2.19 -18.72
CA VAL A 102 -27.96 -1.89 -20.09
C VAL A 102 -28.77 -3.04 -20.68
N GLU A 103 -28.30 -4.29 -20.53
CA GLU A 103 -29.05 -5.47 -21.00
C GLU A 103 -30.44 -5.57 -20.37
N ILE A 104 -30.57 -5.29 -19.06
CA ILE A 104 -31.87 -5.22 -18.37
C ILE A 104 -32.76 -4.12 -18.96
N ALA A 105 -32.19 -2.96 -19.28
CA ALA A 105 -32.95 -1.85 -19.85
C ALA A 105 -33.49 -2.20 -21.24
N ASP A 106 -32.65 -2.81 -22.09
CA ASP A 106 -33.03 -3.28 -23.42
C ASP A 106 -34.11 -4.37 -23.34
N SER A 107 -33.93 -5.35 -22.45
CA SER A 107 -34.91 -6.40 -22.18
C SER A 107 -36.27 -5.85 -21.73
N ARG A 108 -36.28 -4.87 -20.82
CA ARG A 108 -37.51 -4.19 -20.41
C ARG A 108 -38.21 -3.47 -21.55
N GLN A 109 -37.44 -2.80 -22.41
CA GLN A 109 -38.00 -2.13 -23.57
C GLN A 109 -38.64 -3.15 -24.53
N ASN A 110 -37.99 -4.29 -24.79
CA ASN A 110 -38.55 -5.35 -25.63
C ASN A 110 -39.84 -5.92 -25.05
N PHE A 111 -39.87 -6.16 -23.72
CA PHE A 111 -41.07 -6.59 -23.01
C PHE A 111 -42.21 -5.57 -23.14
N ASP A 112 -41.92 -4.28 -22.92
CA ASP A 112 -42.90 -3.20 -23.04
C ASP A 112 -43.45 -3.07 -24.48
N ASP A 113 -42.60 -3.24 -25.49
CA ASP A 113 -43.00 -3.24 -26.90
C ASP A 113 -43.88 -4.45 -27.25
N ALA A 114 -43.56 -5.64 -26.75
CA ALA A 114 -44.37 -6.85 -26.89
C ALA A 114 -45.73 -6.70 -26.20
N ALA A 115 -45.74 -6.19 -24.96
CA ALA A 115 -46.96 -5.91 -24.22
C ALA A 115 -47.82 -4.85 -24.92
N ALA A 116 -47.21 -3.77 -25.42
CA ALA A 116 -47.93 -2.74 -26.18
C ALA A 116 -48.52 -3.27 -27.49
N ALA A 117 -47.83 -4.20 -28.16
CA ALA A 117 -48.35 -4.90 -29.33
C ALA A 117 -49.59 -5.75 -28.96
N LEU A 118 -49.52 -6.53 -27.87
CA LEU A 118 -50.67 -7.28 -27.34
C LEU A 118 -51.85 -6.36 -27.03
N TYR A 119 -51.63 -5.25 -26.33
CA TYR A 119 -52.68 -4.30 -25.99
C TYR A 119 -53.30 -3.61 -27.21
N ARG A 120 -52.48 -3.22 -28.19
CA ARG A 120 -53.00 -2.61 -29.44
C ARG A 120 -53.80 -3.63 -30.25
N ASP A 121 -53.35 -4.87 -30.34
CA ASP A 121 -54.04 -5.90 -31.12
C ASP A 121 -55.35 -6.35 -30.43
N ALA A 122 -55.33 -6.54 -29.11
CA ALA A 122 -56.51 -6.87 -28.30
C ALA A 122 -57.50 -5.72 -28.15
N GLY A 123 -57.01 -4.46 -28.09
CA GLY A 123 -57.82 -3.25 -27.98
C GLY A 123 -58.35 -2.75 -29.33
N SER A 124 -57.67 -3.07 -30.42
CA SER A 124 -58.29 -2.96 -31.74
C SER A 124 -59.42 -3.99 -31.77
N THR A 125 -60.61 -3.57 -32.16
CA THR A 125 -61.80 -4.41 -32.22
C THR A 125 -61.61 -5.66 -33.09
N ASN A 126 -60.48 -5.81 -33.79
CA ASN A 126 -60.15 -6.92 -34.68
C ASN A 126 -59.99 -8.29 -34.00
N ILE A 127 -59.47 -8.45 -32.77
CA ILE A 127 -59.42 -9.80 -32.17
C ILE A 127 -60.83 -10.28 -31.80
N LEU A 128 -61.61 -9.42 -31.13
CA LEU A 128 -63.01 -9.75 -30.81
C LEU A 128 -63.87 -9.84 -32.08
N SER A 129 -63.57 -9.06 -33.11
CA SER A 129 -64.24 -9.16 -34.42
C SER A 129 -63.77 -10.35 -35.24
N LEU A 130 -62.51 -10.80 -35.13
CA LEU A 130 -62.02 -12.06 -35.70
C LEU A 130 -62.69 -13.22 -34.98
N LEU A 131 -62.83 -13.19 -33.66
CA LEU A 131 -63.59 -14.19 -32.90
C LEU A 131 -65.09 -14.17 -33.19
N ALA A 132 -65.69 -13.00 -33.47
CA ALA A 132 -67.12 -12.85 -33.72
C ALA A 132 -67.53 -12.98 -35.21
N TYR A 133 -66.62 -12.74 -36.16
CA TYR A 133 -66.88 -12.71 -37.62
C TYR A 133 -65.88 -13.53 -38.47
N ALA A 134 -65.01 -14.36 -37.88
CA ALA A 134 -64.22 -15.30 -38.67
C ALA A 134 -65.12 -16.39 -39.29
N ASP A 135 -65.57 -16.14 -40.52
CA ASP A 135 -66.16 -17.17 -41.38
C ASP A 135 -65.12 -18.23 -41.83
N ASP A 136 -63.82 -18.02 -41.56
CA ASP A 136 -62.73 -18.93 -41.90
C ASP A 136 -61.97 -19.43 -40.65
N PRO A 137 -62.03 -20.73 -40.30
CA PRO A 137 -61.30 -21.32 -39.17
C PRO A 137 -59.79 -21.08 -39.18
N ARG A 138 -59.19 -20.77 -40.34
CA ARG A 138 -57.74 -20.55 -40.47
C ARG A 138 -57.28 -19.25 -39.82
N SER A 139 -58.12 -18.21 -39.77
CA SER A 139 -57.75 -16.93 -39.14
C SER A 139 -57.75 -17.01 -37.62
N LEU A 140 -58.65 -17.82 -37.03
CA LEU A 140 -58.68 -18.12 -35.60
C LEU A 140 -57.40 -18.84 -35.14
N VAL A 141 -56.95 -19.85 -35.91
CA VAL A 141 -55.71 -20.58 -35.61
C VAL A 141 -54.48 -19.68 -35.72
N ALA A 142 -54.47 -18.75 -36.68
CA ALA A 142 -53.37 -17.79 -36.81
C ALA A 142 -53.32 -16.80 -35.64
N GLY A 143 -54.47 -16.30 -35.18
CA GLY A 143 -54.57 -15.42 -34.01
C GLY A 143 -54.17 -16.10 -32.70
N ASP A 144 -54.65 -17.32 -32.46
CA ASP A 144 -54.27 -18.12 -31.28
C ASP A 144 -52.75 -18.38 -31.25
N ARG A 145 -52.17 -18.76 -32.39
CA ARG A 145 -50.72 -18.98 -32.50
C ARG A 145 -49.92 -17.70 -32.27
N TYR A 146 -50.40 -16.56 -32.76
CA TYR A 146 -49.76 -15.27 -32.54
C TYR A 146 -49.79 -14.88 -31.06
N LEU A 147 -50.95 -14.96 -30.40
CA LEU A 147 -51.06 -14.65 -28.97
C LEU A 147 -50.21 -15.58 -28.11
N HIS A 148 -50.16 -16.87 -28.46
CA HIS A 148 -49.31 -17.83 -27.78
C HIS A 148 -47.83 -17.48 -27.94
N GLN A 149 -47.39 -17.11 -29.15
CA GLN A 149 -46.01 -16.70 -29.40
C GLN A 149 -45.66 -15.44 -28.59
N VAL A 150 -46.46 -14.39 -28.66
CA VAL A 150 -46.14 -13.13 -27.95
C VAL A 150 -46.21 -13.30 -26.43
N SER A 151 -47.11 -14.15 -25.91
CA SER A 151 -47.15 -14.48 -24.48
C SER A 151 -45.90 -15.25 -24.06
N PHE A 152 -45.46 -16.21 -24.88
CA PHE A 152 -44.22 -16.96 -24.66
C PHE A 152 -43.00 -16.03 -24.70
N ASP A 153 -42.91 -15.15 -25.70
CA ASP A 153 -41.81 -14.17 -25.82
C ASP A 153 -41.77 -13.22 -24.59
N ALA A 154 -42.94 -12.81 -24.08
CA ALA A 154 -43.02 -11.96 -22.90
C ALA A 154 -42.63 -12.69 -21.60
N GLU A 155 -42.97 -13.98 -21.46
CA GLU A 155 -42.55 -14.81 -20.33
C GLU A 155 -41.03 -15.06 -20.37
N GLU A 156 -40.48 -15.40 -21.54
CA GLU A 156 -39.04 -15.58 -21.76
C GLU A 156 -38.25 -14.31 -21.42
N GLU A 157 -38.73 -13.13 -21.82
CA GLU A 157 -38.08 -11.86 -21.50
C GLU A 157 -38.18 -11.52 -20.01
N ALA A 158 -39.30 -11.85 -19.35
CA ALA A 158 -39.44 -11.65 -17.91
C ALA A 158 -38.46 -12.52 -17.11
N ASP A 159 -38.34 -13.81 -17.48
CA ASP A 159 -37.38 -14.74 -16.90
C ASP A 159 -35.94 -14.26 -17.11
N ARG A 160 -35.63 -13.78 -18.32
CA ARG A 160 -34.31 -13.20 -18.64
C ARG A 160 -34.00 -11.96 -17.81
N ILE A 161 -34.99 -11.07 -17.59
CA ILE A 161 -34.80 -9.88 -16.74
C ILE A 161 -34.48 -10.30 -15.30
N ASP A 162 -35.13 -11.34 -14.79
CA ASP A 162 -34.89 -11.82 -13.43
C ASP A 162 -33.51 -12.49 -13.31
N GLU A 163 -33.09 -13.31 -14.29
CA GLU A 163 -31.72 -13.85 -14.35
C GLU A 163 -30.65 -12.74 -14.38
N LEU A 164 -30.84 -11.71 -15.23
CA LEU A 164 -29.91 -10.59 -15.30
C LEU A 164 -29.84 -9.78 -13.98
N LYS A 165 -30.94 -9.67 -13.23
CA LYS A 165 -30.92 -9.02 -11.91
C LYS A 165 -30.11 -9.84 -10.91
N ASP A 166 -30.31 -11.15 -10.89
CA ASP A 166 -29.55 -12.05 -10.02
C ASP A 166 -28.05 -11.96 -10.33
N ASP A 167 -27.67 -11.87 -11.61
CA ASP A 167 -26.29 -11.65 -12.04
C ASP A 167 -25.73 -10.29 -11.59
N VAL A 168 -26.53 -9.21 -11.70
CA VAL A 168 -26.14 -7.88 -11.19
C VAL A 168 -25.90 -7.92 -9.69
N ASP A 169 -26.78 -8.55 -8.93
CA ASP A 169 -26.68 -8.62 -7.47
C ASP A 169 -25.46 -9.46 -7.07
N ALA A 170 -25.22 -10.60 -7.73
CA ALA A 170 -24.01 -11.40 -7.53
C ALA A 170 -22.72 -10.61 -7.87
N ALA A 171 -22.71 -9.85 -8.97
CA ALA A 171 -21.57 -9.01 -9.34
C ALA A 171 -21.33 -7.87 -8.33
N ARG A 172 -22.40 -7.28 -7.77
CA ARG A 172 -22.30 -6.25 -6.73
C ARG A 172 -21.75 -6.81 -5.41
N GLU A 173 -22.19 -7.99 -5.00
CA GLU A 173 -21.66 -8.67 -3.82
C GLU A 173 -20.15 -8.96 -3.96
N GLN A 174 -19.74 -9.45 -5.13
CA GLN A 174 -18.32 -9.67 -5.44
C GLN A 174 -17.52 -8.36 -5.44
N LEU A 175 -18.06 -7.29 -6.04
CA LEU A 175 -17.44 -5.97 -6.03
C LEU A 175 -17.26 -5.43 -4.60
N GLU A 176 -18.26 -5.59 -3.73
CA GLU A 176 -18.19 -5.16 -2.34
C GLU A 176 -17.16 -5.98 -1.53
N ALA A 177 -17.12 -7.30 -1.74
CA ALA A 177 -16.09 -8.14 -1.14
C ALA A 177 -14.68 -7.69 -1.55
N GLN A 178 -14.46 -7.42 -2.84
CA GLN A 178 -13.18 -6.93 -3.35
C GLN A 178 -12.82 -5.53 -2.82
N ARG A 179 -13.80 -4.63 -2.67
CA ARG A 179 -13.58 -3.31 -2.06
C ARG A 179 -13.14 -3.42 -0.60
N ARG A 180 -13.74 -4.33 0.18
CA ARG A 180 -13.30 -4.58 1.57
C ARG A 180 -11.86 -5.07 1.61
N LEU A 181 -11.48 -6.01 0.75
CA LEU A 181 -10.10 -6.47 0.64
C LEU A 181 -9.14 -5.34 0.26
N ALA A 182 -9.54 -4.47 -0.68
CA ALA A 182 -8.75 -3.29 -1.06
C ALA A 182 -8.54 -2.34 0.12
N ASP A 183 -9.59 -2.07 0.90
CA ASP A 183 -9.53 -1.17 2.04
C ASP A 183 -8.69 -1.73 3.19
N GLU A 184 -8.79 -3.04 3.45
CA GLU A 184 -7.91 -3.74 4.39
C GLU A 184 -6.44 -3.66 3.95
N ALA A 185 -6.16 -3.91 2.66
CA ALA A 185 -4.81 -3.80 2.11
C ALA A 185 -4.25 -2.36 2.19
N ARG A 186 -5.09 -1.34 1.94
CA ARG A 186 -4.73 0.07 2.12
C ARG A 186 -4.43 0.42 3.57
N ALA A 187 -5.22 -0.09 4.51
CA ALA A 187 -5.00 0.11 5.93
C ALA A 187 -3.67 -0.52 6.37
N ALA A 188 -3.38 -1.75 5.92
CA ALA A 188 -2.10 -2.41 6.18
C ALA A 188 -0.92 -1.62 5.59
N ALA A 189 -1.02 -1.17 4.34
CA ALA A 189 0.03 -0.34 3.71
C ALA A 189 0.28 0.97 4.47
N LYS A 190 -0.79 1.62 4.96
CA LYS A 190 -0.70 2.83 5.77
C LYS A 190 0.01 2.56 7.10
N GLN A 191 -0.29 1.43 7.75
CA GLN A 191 0.35 1.03 8.99
C GLN A 191 1.85 0.78 8.78
N GLU A 192 2.24 0.03 7.75
CA GLU A 192 3.67 -0.23 7.45
C GLU A 192 4.44 1.06 7.17
N ARG A 193 3.84 2.02 6.45
CA ARG A 193 4.45 3.36 6.25
C ARG A 193 4.63 4.11 7.57
N ALA A 194 3.66 4.03 8.48
CA ALA A 194 3.76 4.64 9.80
C ALA A 194 4.86 3.99 10.65
N ASP A 195 5.01 2.67 10.57
CA ASP A 195 6.10 1.94 11.25
C ASP A 195 7.47 2.32 10.68
N VAL A 196 7.61 2.45 9.36
CA VAL A 196 8.83 2.97 8.73
C VAL A 196 9.17 4.37 9.25
N GLN A 197 8.18 5.25 9.35
CA GLN A 197 8.42 6.60 9.84
C GLN A 197 8.83 6.60 11.31
N ARG A 198 8.13 5.83 12.15
CA ARG A 198 8.48 5.67 13.57
C ARG A 198 9.91 5.15 13.76
N LEU A 199 10.30 4.12 13.00
CA LEU A 199 11.66 3.57 13.07
C LEU A 199 12.71 4.57 12.61
N ARG A 200 12.41 5.43 11.63
CA ARG A 200 13.31 6.52 11.21
C ARG A 200 13.48 7.56 12.31
N ASP A 201 12.38 7.95 12.95
CA ASP A 201 12.39 8.91 14.06
C ASP A 201 13.16 8.34 15.26
N GLU A 202 13.08 7.03 15.51
CA GLU A 202 13.86 6.32 16.54
C GLU A 202 15.36 6.20 16.16
N ALA A 203 15.69 6.10 14.87
CA ALA A 203 17.06 5.94 14.37
C ALA A 203 17.83 7.27 14.30
N GLU A 204 17.16 8.39 14.08
CA GLU A 204 17.78 9.72 13.98
C GLU A 204 18.67 10.09 15.19
N PRO A 205 18.22 9.97 16.46
CA PRO A 205 19.07 10.28 17.61
C PRO A 205 20.24 9.31 17.77
N ALA A 206 20.06 8.03 17.40
CA ALA A 206 21.13 7.04 17.45
C ALA A 206 22.24 7.36 16.42
N ARG A 207 21.86 7.84 15.23
CA ARG A 207 22.81 8.31 14.21
C ARG A 207 23.54 9.57 14.66
N ALA A 208 22.81 10.57 15.17
CA ALA A 208 23.41 11.80 15.67
C ALA A 208 24.42 11.53 16.81
N ALA A 209 24.13 10.57 17.69
CA ALA A 209 25.03 10.17 18.77
C ALA A 209 26.25 9.33 18.32
N ALA A 210 26.18 8.68 17.16
CA ALA A 210 27.31 7.93 16.59
C ALA A 210 28.27 8.82 15.77
N GLU A 211 27.77 9.96 15.28
CA GLU A 211 28.53 10.95 14.52
C GLU A 211 29.22 12.02 15.40
N ALA A 212 28.73 12.23 16.62
CA ALA A 212 29.31 13.11 17.64
C ALA A 212 30.55 12.49 18.32
#